data_AF-A0AAV4HR83-F1
#
_entry.id   AF-A0AAV4HR83-F1
#
_cell.length_a   1.000
_cell.length_b   1.000
_cell.length_c   1.000
_cell.angle_alpha   90.00
_cell.angle_beta   90.00
_cell.angle_gamma   90.00
#
_symmetry.space_group_name_H-M   'P 1'
#
loop_
_entity.id
_entity.type
_entity.pdbx_description
1 polymer ?
#
loop_
_entity_poly.entity_id
_entity_poly.type
_entity_poly.pdbx_seq_one_letter_code
_entity_poly.pdbx_strand_id
1 'polypeptide(L)'
;MGESYHATTRLINGSHQVLLNNCGPSRLFQVDRNVSIASTVKAEFSKSLLGEMKVAALAAAAVVVVVVVVVVVVVVVVVVVVVVVVAVVVVAVVVVAVVVAVIIVVVVAVVVVVVVAVVVVVVVVAAAVIRVILGMMLFTIAVLFVVIYLIVDRLLRMPKVGNHSNKYVFITGCDSGFGRDLALRLDTLGFPVFAACLTQSGLDALNKITSSRLNTLKLDVADTESIKASEKFVRDRLPDDKGLWAVVNNAGVTGQVAPLEMCTYQEWLECCKVNLLGPVEVTRVFLPLLRQSKGRVVSIGSVMGRCAAAPGPYSASKFGMEAFADVLRREMAPFGVKVSLLEPGYHRTPLLNVNVLGEMLERAYLRADSEVKKAYGGEKFPPRMKTIIEAAMENSSTHVAGVVDTYVEAITSKFPRPRYVVGWDAKLLFVPFSFLPEWVGDWFQSWAQKSILRENGFDA
;
A
#
# COMPACT_ATOMS: atom_id res chain seq x y z
N MET A 1 -45.55 -91.89 -30.54
CA MET A 1 -46.87 -92.28 -29.97
C MET A 1 -47.46 -90.98 -29.43
N GLY A 2 -48.23 -90.19 -30.18
CA GLY A 2 -49.56 -90.52 -30.73
C GLY A 2 -50.58 -90.45 -29.57
N GLU A 3 -51.70 -89.73 -29.58
CA GLU A 3 -52.51 -88.98 -30.55
C GLU A 3 -53.52 -88.12 -29.74
N SER A 4 -53.91 -86.96 -30.30
CA SER A 4 -55.28 -86.41 -30.50
C SER A 4 -56.41 -86.77 -29.49
N TYR A 5 -57.29 -85.85 -29.07
CA TYR A 5 -58.46 -85.41 -29.85
C TYR A 5 -58.94 -83.97 -29.52
N HIS A 6 -59.21 -83.22 -30.60
CA HIS A 6 -60.10 -82.07 -30.70
C HIS A 6 -61.52 -82.55 -31.08
N ALA A 7 -62.57 -81.80 -30.70
CA ALA A 7 -63.55 -81.16 -31.63
C ALA A 7 -64.90 -80.85 -30.91
N THR A 8 -65.37 -79.59 -30.83
CA THR A 8 -66.08 -78.75 -31.83
C THR A 8 -67.62 -78.94 -31.76
N THR A 9 -68.39 -78.03 -31.16
CA THR A 9 -69.07 -76.83 -31.72
C THR A 9 -70.09 -77.10 -32.86
N ARG A 10 -71.35 -76.66 -32.69
CA ARG A 10 -72.05 -75.58 -33.44
C ARG A 10 -73.57 -75.81 -33.59
N LEU A 11 -74.31 -74.73 -33.27
CA LEU A 11 -75.36 -74.02 -34.03
C LEU A 11 -76.45 -74.88 -34.73
N ILE A 12 -77.75 -74.55 -34.68
CA ILE A 12 -78.42 -73.41 -35.34
C ILE A 12 -79.89 -73.34 -34.86
N ASN A 13 -80.43 -72.11 -34.83
CA ASN A 13 -81.82 -71.64 -34.78
C ASN A 13 -82.99 -72.60 -35.06
N GLY A 14 -84.11 -72.33 -34.36
CA GLY A 14 -85.38 -72.09 -35.05
C GLY A 14 -86.66 -72.62 -34.39
N SER A 15 -87.50 -71.68 -33.94
CA SER A 15 -88.98 -71.68 -34.04
C SER A 15 -89.84 -72.60 -33.15
N HIS A 16 -90.98 -72.02 -32.74
CA HIS A 16 -92.30 -72.69 -32.58
C HIS A 16 -92.39 -73.67 -31.39
N GLN A 17 -93.50 -73.90 -30.69
CA GLN A 17 -94.91 -73.48 -30.66
C GLN A 17 -95.54 -74.39 -29.55
N VAL A 18 -96.69 -74.04 -28.96
CA VAL A 18 -97.88 -74.93 -28.86
C VAL A 18 -97.65 -76.30 -28.16
N LEU A 19 -98.36 -76.73 -27.12
CA LEU A 19 -99.71 -76.48 -26.61
C LEU A 19 -100.08 -77.85 -25.99
N LEU A 20 -101.07 -77.85 -25.09
CA LEU A 20 -101.94 -79.01 -24.79
C LEU A 20 -101.23 -80.13 -24.01
N ASN A 21 -101.82 -80.83 -23.06
CA ASN A 21 -103.19 -81.04 -22.64
C ASN A 21 -103.03 -81.80 -21.28
N ASN A 22 -103.91 -81.76 -20.31
CA ASN A 22 -105.34 -82.01 -20.44
C ASN A 22 -106.05 -81.70 -19.12
N CYS A 23 -107.31 -81.27 -19.28
CA CYS A 23 -108.48 -81.54 -18.42
C CYS A 23 -108.34 -81.21 -16.93
N GLY A 24 -109.06 -80.22 -16.42
CA GLY A 24 -110.53 -80.25 -16.39
C GLY A 24 -111.01 -80.05 -14.93
N PRO A 25 -112.31 -79.78 -14.70
CA PRO A 25 -112.68 -78.58 -13.94
C PRO A 25 -113.64 -78.86 -12.77
N SER A 26 -114.18 -77.76 -12.20
CA SER A 26 -115.53 -77.63 -11.59
C SER A 26 -115.62 -77.82 -10.06
N ARG A 27 -116.09 -76.78 -9.34
CA ARG A 27 -117.48 -76.53 -8.88
C ARG A 27 -117.87 -77.42 -7.68
N LEU A 28 -118.13 -76.86 -6.50
CA LEU A 28 -119.40 -76.24 -6.04
C LEU A 28 -120.51 -77.27 -5.76
N PHE A 29 -121.18 -77.05 -4.62
CA PHE A 29 -122.37 -77.73 -4.05
C PHE A 29 -122.08 -79.09 -3.39
N GLN A 30 -122.62 -79.46 -2.24
CA GLN A 30 -123.79 -79.03 -1.46
C GLN A 30 -123.55 -79.64 -0.06
N VAL A 31 -123.74 -78.95 1.07
CA VAL A 31 -125.01 -78.96 1.83
C VAL A 31 -125.59 -80.39 1.84
N ASP A 32 -125.63 -81.10 2.96
CA ASP A 32 -126.52 -80.70 4.04
C ASP A 32 -126.25 -81.51 5.32
N ARG A 33 -126.49 -80.80 6.42
CA ARG A 33 -127.27 -81.24 7.57
C ARG A 33 -127.01 -82.63 8.16
N ASN A 34 -126.61 -82.52 9.42
CA ASN A 34 -127.47 -82.83 10.55
C ASN A 34 -127.11 -84.10 11.32
N VAL A 35 -126.98 -83.82 12.62
CA VAL A 35 -127.62 -84.56 13.70
C VAL A 35 -126.94 -85.89 14.02
N SER A 36 -126.70 -86.20 15.27
CA SER A 36 -126.69 -85.39 16.48
C SER A 36 -125.97 -86.22 17.52
N ILE A 37 -125.46 -85.50 18.52
CA ILE A 37 -125.73 -85.81 19.92
C ILE A 37 -125.50 -87.27 20.31
N ALA A 38 -124.31 -87.40 20.91
CA ALA A 38 -124.15 -87.90 22.25
C ALA A 38 -124.63 -89.31 22.51
N SER A 39 -123.65 -90.16 22.82
CA SER A 39 -123.36 -90.53 24.21
C SER A 39 -122.36 -91.68 24.16
N THR A 40 -121.42 -91.89 25.05
CA THR A 40 -120.98 -91.23 26.28
C THR A 40 -119.77 -92.06 26.71
N VAL A 41 -118.65 -91.39 26.97
CA VAL A 41 -117.65 -91.75 27.99
C VAL A 41 -116.78 -93.00 27.74
N LYS A 42 -115.53 -92.74 27.33
CA LYS A 42 -114.37 -92.85 28.23
C LYS A 42 -113.18 -92.09 27.64
N ALA A 43 -113.30 -90.76 27.69
CA ALA A 43 -112.22 -89.81 27.46
C ALA A 43 -111.23 -89.83 28.63
N GLU A 44 -110.06 -89.22 28.41
CA GLU A 44 -108.97 -88.97 29.37
C GLU A 44 -108.02 -90.17 29.63
N PHE A 45 -106.97 -90.30 28.79
CA PHE A 45 -105.58 -90.44 29.29
C PHE A 45 -104.45 -90.49 28.23
N SER A 46 -104.71 -90.51 26.91
CA SER A 46 -103.66 -90.97 25.94
C SER A 46 -103.28 -90.01 24.78
N LYS A 47 -103.42 -88.68 24.91
CA LYS A 47 -103.10 -87.74 23.80
C LYS A 47 -102.04 -86.66 24.07
N SER A 48 -101.30 -86.74 25.17
CA SER A 48 -100.31 -85.70 25.53
C SER A 48 -98.89 -85.87 24.96
N LEU A 49 -98.57 -86.95 24.21
CA LEU A 49 -97.17 -87.29 23.88
C LEU A 49 -96.70 -87.06 22.43
N LEU A 50 -97.54 -86.56 21.51
CA LEU A 50 -97.20 -86.52 20.07
C LEU A 50 -97.16 -85.12 19.42
N GLY A 51 -97.38 -84.05 20.18
CA GLY A 51 -97.42 -82.67 19.66
C GLY A 51 -96.08 -81.91 19.66
N GLU A 52 -95.09 -82.32 20.47
CA GLU A 52 -93.90 -81.48 20.74
C GLU A 52 -92.77 -81.61 19.70
N MET A 53 -92.79 -82.59 18.79
CA MET A 53 -91.65 -82.84 17.90
C MET A 53 -91.58 -81.99 16.61
N LYS A 54 -92.67 -81.34 16.17
CA LYS A 54 -92.69 -80.61 14.87
C LYS A 54 -92.34 -79.12 14.95
N VAL A 55 -92.50 -78.48 16.10
CA VAL A 55 -92.17 -77.06 16.30
C VAL A 55 -90.66 -76.83 16.41
N ALA A 56 -89.89 -77.84 16.84
CA ALA A 56 -88.44 -77.76 16.96
C ALA A 56 -87.71 -77.66 15.60
N ALA A 57 -88.22 -78.28 14.53
CA ALA A 57 -87.52 -78.35 13.24
C ALA A 57 -87.60 -77.07 12.39
N LEU A 58 -88.73 -76.34 12.42
CA LEU A 58 -88.90 -75.11 11.66
C LEU A 58 -88.18 -73.91 12.32
N ALA A 59 -88.15 -73.90 13.65
CA ALA A 59 -87.35 -72.94 14.42
C ALA A 59 -85.84 -73.12 14.11
N ALA A 60 -85.37 -74.36 13.95
CA ALA A 60 -83.97 -74.62 13.61
C ALA A 60 -83.56 -74.05 12.24
N ALA A 61 -84.40 -74.14 11.20
CA ALA A 61 -84.07 -73.64 9.86
C ALA A 61 -84.05 -72.09 9.76
N ALA A 62 -85.00 -71.41 10.42
CA ALA A 62 -85.01 -69.95 10.50
C ALA A 62 -83.81 -69.42 11.30
N VAL A 63 -83.44 -70.12 12.39
CA VAL A 63 -82.22 -69.86 13.14
C VAL A 63 -80.99 -70.03 12.25
N VAL A 64 -80.92 -71.07 11.40
CA VAL A 64 -79.80 -71.26 10.47
C VAL A 64 -79.69 -70.13 9.44
N VAL A 65 -80.78 -69.65 8.84
CA VAL A 65 -80.73 -68.54 7.87
C VAL A 65 -80.34 -67.22 8.53
N VAL A 66 -80.89 -66.93 9.71
CA VAL A 66 -80.49 -65.74 10.49
C VAL A 66 -79.03 -65.84 10.90
N VAL A 67 -78.57 -67.02 11.35
CA VAL A 67 -77.16 -67.27 11.67
C VAL A 67 -76.28 -67.08 10.43
N VAL A 68 -76.67 -67.58 9.25
CA VAL A 68 -75.90 -67.41 8.01
C VAL A 68 -75.83 -65.94 7.57
N VAL A 69 -76.94 -65.20 7.60
CA VAL A 69 -76.95 -63.77 7.26
C VAL A 69 -76.14 -62.95 8.27
N VAL A 70 -76.27 -63.24 9.56
CA VAL A 70 -75.44 -62.62 10.61
C VAL A 70 -73.97 -62.95 10.39
N VAL A 71 -73.63 -64.20 10.08
CA VAL A 71 -72.24 -64.60 9.76
C VAL A 71 -71.74 -63.88 8.52
N VAL A 72 -72.51 -63.76 7.45
CA VAL A 72 -72.11 -63.05 6.22
C VAL A 72 -71.92 -61.54 6.50
N VAL A 73 -72.83 -60.91 7.22
CA VAL A 73 -72.71 -59.49 7.62
C VAL A 73 -71.50 -59.29 8.52
N VAL A 74 -71.27 -60.16 9.50
CA VAL A 74 -70.08 -60.12 10.36
C VAL A 74 -68.82 -60.30 9.52
N VAL A 75 -68.78 -61.24 8.58
CA VAL A 75 -67.64 -61.45 7.67
C VAL A 75 -67.41 -60.21 6.79
N VAL A 76 -68.44 -59.61 6.21
CA VAL A 76 -68.31 -58.39 5.39
C VAL A 76 -67.82 -57.21 6.24
N VAL A 77 -68.37 -57.01 7.44
CA VAL A 77 -67.91 -55.97 8.38
C VAL A 77 -66.46 -56.21 8.78
N VAL A 78 -66.07 -57.45 9.09
CA VAL A 78 -64.67 -57.82 9.40
C VAL A 78 -63.77 -57.54 8.20
N VAL A 79 -64.16 -57.90 6.97
CA VAL A 79 -63.38 -57.63 5.75
C VAL A 79 -63.24 -56.12 5.52
N VAL A 80 -64.31 -55.33 5.66
CA VAL A 80 -64.25 -53.87 5.52
C VAL A 80 -63.36 -53.25 6.58
N VAL A 81 -63.47 -53.68 7.85
CA VAL A 81 -62.60 -53.22 8.93
C VAL A 81 -61.15 -53.57 8.64
N VAL A 82 -60.86 -54.80 8.18
CA VAL A 82 -59.50 -55.22 7.80
C VAL A 82 -58.97 -54.36 6.65
N VAL A 83 -59.76 -54.11 5.60
CA VAL A 83 -59.35 -53.27 4.46
C VAL A 83 -59.07 -51.82 4.90
N VAL A 84 -59.93 -51.24 5.75
CA VAL A 84 -59.72 -49.89 6.29
C VAL A 84 -58.47 -49.83 7.17
N VAL A 85 -58.27 -50.82 8.05
CA VAL A 85 -57.06 -50.91 8.90
C VAL A 85 -55.81 -51.03 8.03
N VAL A 86 -55.82 -51.90 7.01
CA VAL A 86 -54.71 -52.05 6.07
C VAL A 86 -54.45 -50.74 5.32
N ALA A 87 -55.48 -50.06 4.83
CA ALA A 87 -55.34 -48.77 4.14
C ALA A 87 -54.74 -47.69 5.06
N VAL A 88 -55.18 -47.60 6.32
CA VAL A 88 -54.62 -46.67 7.32
C VAL A 88 -53.16 -47.00 7.61
N VAL A 89 -52.81 -48.28 7.76
CA VAL A 89 -51.42 -48.73 7.96
C VAL A 89 -50.56 -48.38 6.75
N VAL A 90 -51.03 -48.61 5.52
CA VAL A 90 -50.32 -48.25 4.29
C VAL A 90 -50.09 -46.74 4.20
N VAL A 91 -51.12 -45.92 4.47
CA VAL A 91 -50.98 -44.46 4.49
C VAL A 91 -49.98 -44.01 5.55
N ALA A 92 -50.04 -44.59 6.76
CA ALA A 92 -49.08 -44.28 7.82
C ALA A 92 -47.63 -44.63 7.42
N VAL A 93 -47.40 -45.79 6.80
CA VAL A 93 -46.09 -46.20 6.28
C VAL A 93 -45.60 -45.24 5.20
N VAL A 94 -46.46 -44.82 4.27
CA VAL A 94 -46.13 -43.86 3.22
C VAL A 94 -45.78 -42.49 3.81
N VAL A 95 -46.56 -41.99 4.78
CA VAL A 95 -46.27 -40.73 5.47
C VAL A 95 -44.94 -40.79 6.20
N VAL A 96 -44.66 -41.88 6.92
CA VAL A 96 -43.35 -42.10 7.58
C VAL A 96 -42.22 -42.11 6.54
N ALA A 97 -42.39 -42.82 5.42
CA ALA A 97 -41.38 -42.86 4.36
C ALA A 97 -41.11 -41.47 3.75
N VAL A 98 -42.16 -40.67 3.51
CA VAL A 98 -42.03 -39.29 3.02
C VAL A 98 -41.33 -38.40 4.04
N VAL A 99 -41.70 -38.48 5.32
CA VAL A 99 -41.05 -37.72 6.40
C VAL A 99 -39.56 -38.09 6.50
N VAL A 100 -39.23 -39.39 6.45
CA VAL A 100 -37.84 -39.85 6.44
C VAL A 100 -37.08 -39.33 5.21
N ALA A 101 -37.70 -39.38 4.02
CA ALA A 101 -37.08 -38.84 2.80
C ALA A 101 -36.81 -37.33 2.89
N VAL A 102 -37.76 -36.55 3.43
CA VAL A 102 -37.59 -35.10 3.66
C VAL A 102 -36.47 -34.85 4.67
N ILE A 103 -36.42 -35.60 5.77
CA ILE A 103 -35.32 -35.49 6.76
C ILE A 103 -33.98 -35.77 6.10
N ILE A 104 -33.86 -36.83 5.29
CA ILE A 104 -32.62 -37.15 4.56
C ILE A 104 -32.22 -36.00 3.64
N VAL A 105 -33.14 -35.45 2.85
CA VAL A 105 -32.86 -34.32 1.95
C VAL A 105 -32.39 -33.10 2.73
N VAL A 106 -33.05 -32.76 3.85
CA VAL A 106 -32.66 -31.63 4.70
C VAL A 106 -31.27 -31.87 5.30
N VAL A 107 -31.00 -33.06 5.84
CA VAL A 107 -29.69 -33.41 6.41
C VAL A 107 -28.60 -33.31 5.35
N VAL A 108 -28.82 -33.86 4.16
CA VAL A 108 -27.87 -33.77 3.04
C VAL A 108 -27.64 -32.31 2.63
N ALA A 109 -28.69 -31.50 2.51
CA ALA A 109 -28.56 -30.08 2.18
C ALA A 109 -27.74 -29.31 3.24
N VAL A 110 -27.99 -29.56 4.52
CA VAL A 110 -27.22 -28.96 5.63
C VAL A 110 -25.75 -29.38 5.56
N VAL A 111 -25.48 -30.68 5.35
CA VAL A 111 -24.10 -31.18 5.20
C VAL A 111 -23.40 -30.51 4.02
N VAL A 112 -24.05 -30.40 2.87
CA VAL A 112 -23.48 -29.72 1.69
C VAL A 112 -23.17 -28.25 1.98
N VAL A 113 -24.09 -27.52 2.61
CA VAL A 113 -23.86 -26.10 2.99
C VAL A 113 -22.68 -25.97 3.94
N VAL A 114 -22.59 -26.83 4.96
CA VAL A 114 -21.47 -26.82 5.92
C VAL A 114 -20.15 -27.13 5.22
N VAL A 115 -20.10 -28.15 4.36
CA VAL A 115 -18.89 -28.52 3.61
C VAL A 115 -18.45 -27.37 2.69
N VAL A 116 -19.38 -26.75 1.95
CA VAL A 116 -19.08 -25.61 1.08
C VAL A 116 -18.57 -24.43 1.91
N ALA A 117 -19.20 -24.12 3.05
CA ALA A 117 -18.75 -23.05 3.93
C ALA A 117 -17.32 -23.29 4.45
N VAL A 118 -17.01 -24.52 4.87
CA VAL A 118 -15.66 -24.91 5.32
C VAL A 118 -14.65 -24.75 4.17
N VAL A 119 -14.97 -25.21 2.96
CA VAL A 119 -14.09 -25.06 1.80
C VAL A 119 -13.83 -23.59 1.48
N VAL A 120 -14.87 -22.75 1.49
CA VAL A 120 -14.73 -21.30 1.26
C VAL A 120 -13.81 -20.68 2.32
N VAL A 121 -14.00 -21.00 3.60
CA VAL A 121 -13.13 -20.51 4.69
C VAL A 121 -11.68 -20.94 4.47
N VAL A 122 -11.43 -22.21 4.14
CA VAL A 122 -10.08 -22.71 3.87
C VAL A 122 -9.42 -21.98 2.70
N VAL A 123 -10.15 -21.75 1.60
CA VAL A 123 -9.62 -21.03 0.43
C VAL A 123 -9.31 -19.57 0.77
N VAL A 124 -10.18 -18.89 1.51
CA VAL A 124 -9.97 -17.49 1.93
C VAL A 124 -8.76 -17.38 2.86
N VAL A 125 -8.63 -18.29 3.82
CA VAL A 125 -7.47 -18.32 4.74
C VAL A 125 -6.18 -18.64 3.98
N ALA A 126 -6.18 -19.63 3.09
CA ALA A 126 -5.03 -19.96 2.25
C ALA A 126 -4.60 -18.77 1.39
N ALA A 127 -5.55 -18.08 0.75
CA ALA A 127 -5.28 -16.88 -0.04
C ALA A 127 -4.68 -15.74 0.81
N ALA A 128 -5.18 -15.53 2.03
CA ALA A 128 -4.62 -14.54 2.95
C ALA A 128 -3.17 -14.90 3.36
N VAL A 129 -2.92 -16.17 3.70
CA VAL A 129 -1.57 -16.67 4.04
C VAL A 129 -0.61 -16.49 2.86
N ILE A 130 -1.03 -16.85 1.64
CA ILE A 130 -0.22 -16.66 0.42
C ILE A 130 0.13 -15.18 0.21
N ARG A 131 -0.83 -14.26 0.39
CA ARG A 131 -0.57 -12.81 0.28
C ARG A 131 0.45 -12.33 1.30
N VAL A 132 0.36 -12.80 2.55
CA VAL A 132 1.33 -12.45 3.60
C VAL A 132 2.72 -12.99 3.26
N ILE A 133 2.83 -14.25 2.84
CA ILE A 133 4.11 -14.86 2.44
C ILE A 133 4.71 -14.10 1.25
N LEU A 134 3.92 -13.82 0.22
CA LEU A 134 4.38 -13.06 -0.95
C LEU A 134 4.83 -11.64 -0.54
N GLY A 135 4.10 -10.99 0.34
CA GLY A 135 4.47 -9.68 0.89
C GLY A 135 5.80 -9.72 1.65
N MET A 136 6.01 -10.72 2.51
CA MET A 136 7.28 -10.92 3.22
C MET A 136 8.45 -11.24 2.29
N MET A 137 8.22 -12.05 1.25
CA MET A 137 9.22 -12.34 0.22
C MET A 137 9.63 -11.08 -0.55
N LEU A 138 8.66 -10.29 -1.01
CA LEU A 138 8.91 -9.03 -1.73
C LEU A 138 9.65 -8.03 -0.84
N PHE A 139 9.26 -7.90 0.42
CA PHE A 139 9.96 -7.06 1.39
C PHE A 139 11.42 -7.50 1.59
N THR A 140 11.64 -8.80 1.74
CA THR A 140 12.99 -9.37 1.91
C THR A 140 13.86 -9.13 0.67
N ILE A 141 13.30 -9.32 -0.53
CA ILE A 141 13.99 -9.03 -1.79
C ILE A 141 14.34 -7.54 -1.89
N ALA A 142 13.43 -6.64 -1.52
CA ALA A 142 13.68 -5.21 -1.50
C ALA A 142 14.81 -4.83 -0.53
N VAL A 143 14.80 -5.38 0.69
CA VAL A 143 15.87 -5.16 1.68
C VAL A 143 17.22 -5.69 1.18
N LEU A 144 17.25 -6.91 0.62
CA LEU A 144 18.46 -7.49 0.04
C LEU A 144 19.00 -6.65 -1.12
N PHE A 145 18.11 -6.15 -1.99
CA PHE A 145 18.49 -5.27 -3.09
C PHE A 145 19.14 -3.98 -2.59
N VAL A 146 18.57 -3.35 -1.56
CA VAL A 146 19.15 -2.16 -0.93
C VAL A 146 20.51 -2.48 -0.32
N VAL A 147 20.65 -3.58 0.42
CA VAL A 147 21.92 -3.97 1.05
C VAL A 147 22.99 -4.24 -0.02
N ILE A 148 22.66 -5.01 -1.06
CA ILE A 148 23.58 -5.29 -2.18
C ILE A 148 23.98 -3.98 -2.87
N TYR A 149 23.02 -3.09 -3.14
CA TYR A 149 23.30 -1.78 -3.72
C TYR A 149 24.27 -0.96 -2.86
N LEU A 150 24.08 -0.92 -1.54
CA LEU A 150 24.97 -0.20 -0.62
C LEU A 150 26.37 -0.81 -0.58
N ILE A 151 26.48 -2.14 -0.60
CA ILE A 151 27.77 -2.85 -0.66
C ILE A 151 28.48 -2.54 -1.98
N VAL A 152 27.80 -2.72 -3.11
CA VAL A 152 28.35 -2.47 -4.45
C VAL A 152 28.79 -1.02 -4.59
N ASP A 153 27.95 -0.05 -4.20
CA ASP A 153 28.35 1.35 -4.24
C ASP A 153 29.57 1.60 -3.36
N ARG A 154 29.61 1.10 -2.11
CA ARG A 154 30.76 1.24 -1.22
C ARG A 154 32.03 0.69 -1.87
N LEU A 155 31.98 -0.52 -2.42
CA LEU A 155 33.11 -1.17 -3.09
C LEU A 155 33.59 -0.35 -4.30
N LEU A 156 32.68 0.18 -5.11
CA LEU A 156 33.00 1.04 -6.25
C LEU A 156 33.65 2.37 -5.84
N ARG A 157 33.37 2.90 -4.63
CA ARG A 157 33.97 4.16 -4.14
C ARG A 157 35.28 4.00 -3.38
N MET A 158 35.70 2.77 -3.04
CA MET A 158 36.96 2.54 -2.33
C MET A 158 38.21 2.93 -3.14
N PRO A 159 38.33 2.61 -4.45
CA PRO A 159 39.52 2.93 -5.20
C PRO A 159 39.75 4.45 -5.29
N LYS A 160 40.88 4.92 -4.77
CA LYS A 160 41.31 6.31 -4.86
C LYS A 160 42.33 6.49 -5.99
N VAL A 161 42.40 7.71 -6.54
CA VAL A 161 43.45 8.09 -7.47
C VAL A 161 44.76 8.24 -6.69
N GLY A 162 45.87 7.78 -7.26
CA GLY A 162 47.20 8.00 -6.70
C GLY A 162 47.85 9.30 -7.20
N ASN A 163 49.12 9.50 -6.84
CA ASN A 163 49.98 10.59 -7.31
C ASN A 163 49.35 11.99 -7.10
N HIS A 164 49.03 12.31 -5.85
CA HIS A 164 48.40 13.59 -5.47
C HIS A 164 49.26 14.81 -5.82
N SER A 165 50.59 14.68 -5.78
CA SER A 165 51.53 15.74 -6.11
C SER A 165 51.42 16.27 -7.55
N ASN A 166 50.84 15.49 -8.45
CA ASN A 166 50.62 15.88 -9.85
C ASN A 166 49.16 16.28 -10.15
N LYS A 167 48.35 16.51 -9.11
CA LYS A 167 46.91 16.78 -9.23
C LYS A 167 46.58 18.16 -8.69
N TYR A 168 46.63 19.17 -9.54
CA TYR A 168 46.39 20.55 -9.15
C TYR A 168 44.91 20.79 -8.84
N VAL A 169 44.60 21.40 -7.69
CA VAL A 169 43.22 21.68 -7.26
C VAL A 169 43.02 23.17 -7.09
N PHE A 170 41.99 23.73 -7.70
CA PHE A 170 41.55 25.11 -7.49
C PHE A 170 40.32 25.15 -6.58
N ILE A 171 40.32 26.01 -5.57
CA ILE A 171 39.23 26.09 -4.57
C ILE A 171 38.80 27.55 -4.42
N THR A 172 37.50 27.82 -4.51
CA THR A 172 36.93 29.14 -4.25
C THR A 172 36.45 29.29 -2.80
N GLY A 173 36.56 30.50 -2.24
CA GLY A 173 36.04 30.81 -0.90
C GLY A 173 36.86 30.16 0.23
N CYS A 174 38.18 30.36 0.23
CA CYS A 174 39.09 29.79 1.21
C CYS A 174 39.34 30.68 2.43
N ASP A 175 38.63 31.81 2.57
CA ASP A 175 38.77 32.74 3.70
C ASP A 175 38.46 32.07 5.06
N SER A 176 37.46 31.17 5.09
CA SER A 176 37.02 30.47 6.29
C SER A 176 36.25 29.18 5.97
N GLY A 177 35.79 28.48 7.02
CA GLY A 177 34.89 27.32 6.90
C GLY A 177 35.43 26.18 6.04
N PHE A 178 34.54 25.53 5.28
CA PHE A 178 34.87 24.34 4.51
C PHE A 178 35.98 24.54 3.49
N GLY A 179 36.02 25.69 2.81
CA GLY A 179 37.04 25.97 1.79
C GLY A 179 38.43 26.06 2.39
N ARG A 180 38.57 26.77 3.52
CA ARG A 180 39.82 26.85 4.27
C ARG A 180 40.27 25.47 4.74
N ASP A 181 39.38 24.73 5.40
CA ASP A 181 39.70 23.42 5.96
C ASP A 181 40.06 22.40 4.86
N LEU A 182 39.37 22.46 3.71
CA LEU A 182 39.71 21.64 2.54
C LEU A 182 41.08 22.00 1.98
N ALA A 183 41.41 23.29 1.85
CA ALA A 183 42.71 23.73 1.35
C ALA A 183 43.85 23.18 2.23
N LEU A 184 43.73 23.30 3.55
CA LEU A 184 44.68 22.75 4.53
C LEU A 184 44.77 21.23 4.45
N ARG A 185 43.62 20.55 4.31
CA ARG A 185 43.55 19.10 4.22
C ARG A 185 44.24 18.57 2.95
N LEU A 186 44.02 19.21 1.81
CA LEU A 186 44.64 18.83 0.54
C LEU A 186 46.15 19.12 0.51
N ASP A 187 46.59 20.24 1.11
CA ASP A 187 48.01 20.54 1.28
C ASP A 187 48.73 19.45 2.11
N THR A 188 48.08 19.02 3.21
CA THR A 188 48.55 17.91 4.06
C THR A 188 48.61 16.58 3.30
N LEU A 189 47.65 16.35 2.38
CA LEU A 189 47.60 15.15 1.53
C LEU A 189 48.58 15.20 0.34
N GLY A 190 49.32 16.31 0.18
CA GLY A 190 50.35 16.49 -0.83
C GLY A 190 49.85 16.97 -2.19
N PHE A 191 48.64 17.52 -2.27
CA PHE A 191 48.13 18.14 -3.50
C PHE A 191 48.74 19.55 -3.70
N PRO A 192 49.08 19.95 -4.92
CA PRO A 192 49.25 21.36 -5.27
C PRO A 192 47.88 22.04 -5.28
N VAL A 193 47.73 23.12 -4.51
CA VAL A 193 46.44 23.79 -4.30
C VAL A 193 46.53 25.26 -4.71
N PHE A 194 45.55 25.74 -5.46
CA PHE A 194 45.29 27.14 -5.71
C PHE A 194 44.09 27.55 -4.84
N ALA A 195 44.38 28.18 -3.70
CA ALA A 195 43.38 28.55 -2.71
C ALA A 195 42.93 30.01 -2.92
N ALA A 196 41.73 30.19 -3.46
CA ALA A 196 41.22 31.51 -3.78
C ALA A 196 40.42 32.10 -2.61
N CYS A 197 40.76 33.32 -2.18
CA CYS A 197 40.10 34.05 -1.10
C CYS A 197 39.53 35.38 -1.62
N LEU A 198 38.44 35.84 -1.02
CA LEU A 198 37.85 37.16 -1.32
C LEU A 198 38.67 38.29 -0.66
N THR A 199 39.17 38.04 0.55
CA THR A 199 39.82 39.04 1.40
C THR A 199 41.33 38.86 1.46
N GLN A 200 42.05 39.98 1.61
CA GLN A 200 43.51 39.93 1.79
C GLN A 200 43.92 39.22 3.09
N SER A 201 43.15 39.42 4.17
CA SER A 201 43.39 38.74 5.45
C SER A 201 43.26 37.22 5.33
N GLY A 202 42.32 36.72 4.51
CA GLY A 202 42.19 35.30 4.20
C GLY A 202 43.42 34.73 3.49
N LEU A 203 43.99 35.47 2.52
CA LEU A 203 45.24 35.09 1.85
C LEU A 203 46.40 35.00 2.84
N ASP A 204 46.59 36.06 3.63
CA ASP A 204 47.70 36.17 4.58
C ASP A 204 47.60 35.08 5.66
N ALA A 205 46.39 34.75 6.12
CA ALA A 205 46.15 33.71 7.11
C ALA A 205 46.50 32.32 6.59
N LEU A 206 46.19 32.02 5.32
CA LEU A 206 46.53 30.74 4.69
C LEU A 206 48.03 30.64 4.39
N ASN A 207 48.64 31.67 3.81
CA ASN A 207 50.07 31.67 3.48
C ASN A 207 50.97 31.44 4.71
N LYS A 208 50.55 31.90 5.89
CA LYS A 208 51.30 31.71 7.14
C LYS A 208 51.36 30.26 7.63
N ILE A 209 50.41 29.42 7.24
CA ILE A 209 50.22 28.08 7.84
C ILE A 209 50.31 26.94 6.83
N THR A 210 50.55 27.24 5.56
CA THR A 210 50.54 26.27 4.46
C THR A 210 51.91 26.08 3.83
N SER A 211 52.09 24.97 3.12
CA SER A 211 53.34 24.68 2.41
C SER A 211 53.47 25.47 1.11
N SER A 212 54.67 25.45 0.51
CA SER A 212 54.93 26.08 -0.79
C SER A 212 54.12 25.49 -1.97
N ARG A 213 53.44 24.35 -1.77
CA ARG A 213 52.55 23.74 -2.78
C ARG A 213 51.18 24.43 -2.83
N LEU A 214 50.81 25.16 -1.79
CA LEU A 214 49.57 25.91 -1.74
C LEU A 214 49.84 27.37 -2.14
N ASN A 215 49.21 27.80 -3.22
CA ASN A 215 49.31 29.14 -3.76
C ASN A 215 47.99 29.86 -3.52
N THR A 216 48.00 30.94 -2.74
CA THR A 216 46.80 31.74 -2.53
C THR A 216 46.63 32.79 -3.63
N LEU A 217 45.39 33.10 -4.01
CA LEU A 217 45.08 34.20 -4.93
C LEU A 217 43.77 34.91 -4.57
N LYS A 218 43.65 36.19 -4.94
CA LYS A 218 42.42 36.95 -4.72
C LYS A 218 41.38 36.60 -5.79
N LEU A 219 40.15 36.32 -5.37
CA LEU A 219 39.03 36.04 -6.27
C LEU A 219 37.71 36.55 -5.70
N ASP A 220 36.99 37.34 -6.50
CA ASP A 220 35.56 37.55 -6.34
C ASP A 220 34.81 36.75 -7.42
N VAL A 221 34.01 35.76 -6.99
CA VAL A 221 33.24 34.91 -7.91
C VAL A 221 32.05 35.64 -8.55
N ALA A 222 31.67 36.82 -8.06
CA ALA A 222 30.65 37.65 -8.68
C ALA A 222 31.22 38.57 -9.78
N ASP A 223 32.55 38.64 -9.93
CA ASP A 223 33.25 39.45 -10.93
C ASP A 223 33.93 38.57 -11.99
N THR A 224 33.46 38.70 -13.24
CA THR A 224 34.00 37.95 -14.39
C THR A 224 35.46 38.27 -14.67
N GLU A 225 35.91 39.52 -14.48
CA GLU A 225 37.31 39.86 -14.72
C GLU A 225 38.22 39.31 -13.61
N SER A 226 37.75 39.27 -12.36
CA SER A 226 38.43 38.57 -11.26
C SER A 226 38.59 37.07 -11.55
N ILE A 227 37.56 36.42 -12.11
CA ILE A 227 37.61 35.00 -12.49
C ILE A 227 38.63 34.77 -13.62
N LYS A 228 38.63 35.59 -14.66
CA LYS A 228 39.60 35.48 -15.77
C LYS A 228 41.04 35.72 -15.31
N ALA A 229 41.27 36.70 -14.44
CA ALA A 229 42.58 36.95 -13.86
C ALA A 229 43.07 35.76 -13.01
N SER A 230 42.16 35.12 -12.28
CA SER A 230 42.44 33.91 -11.50
C SER A 230 42.78 32.72 -12.39
N GLU A 231 42.07 32.52 -13.49
CA GLU A 231 42.37 31.47 -14.45
C GLU A 231 43.74 31.65 -15.10
N LYS A 232 44.07 32.89 -15.49
CA LYS A 232 45.41 33.22 -16.00
C LYS A 232 46.48 32.92 -14.96
N PHE A 233 46.28 33.34 -13.71
CA PHE A 233 47.21 33.07 -12.61
C PHE A 233 47.48 31.57 -12.42
N VAL A 234 46.43 30.75 -12.51
CA VAL A 234 46.51 29.29 -12.41
C VAL A 234 47.24 28.70 -13.62
N ARG A 235 46.86 29.11 -14.84
CA ARG A 235 47.46 28.65 -16.09
C ARG A 235 48.96 28.91 -16.11
N ASP A 236 49.41 30.11 -15.72
CA ASP A 236 50.83 30.50 -15.70
C ASP A 236 51.68 29.67 -14.71
N ARG A 237 51.04 28.92 -13.80
CA ARG A 237 51.70 28.10 -12.76
C ARG A 237 51.45 26.61 -12.94
N LEU A 238 50.67 26.21 -13.94
CA LEU A 238 50.49 24.82 -14.33
C LEU A 238 51.61 24.44 -15.30
N PRO A 239 52.21 23.25 -15.17
CA PRO A 239 53.08 22.71 -16.22
C PRO A 239 52.30 22.52 -17.52
N ASP A 240 52.92 22.79 -18.68
CA ASP A 240 52.25 22.76 -20.00
C ASP A 240 51.58 21.40 -20.32
N ASP A 241 52.15 20.31 -19.84
CA ASP A 241 51.63 18.95 -20.04
C ASP A 241 50.55 18.56 -19.01
N LYS A 242 50.22 19.45 -18.06
CA LYS A 242 49.25 19.21 -16.99
C LYS A 242 48.03 20.13 -17.15
N GLY A 243 46.86 19.51 -17.05
CA GLY A 243 45.62 20.23 -16.80
C GLY A 243 45.35 20.41 -15.31
N LEU A 244 44.23 21.08 -14.99
CA LEU A 244 43.75 21.23 -13.62
C LEU A 244 42.97 19.99 -13.20
N TRP A 245 43.34 19.32 -12.11
CA TRP A 245 42.68 18.08 -11.67
C TRP A 245 41.28 18.32 -11.14
N ALA A 246 41.08 19.36 -10.32
CA ALA A 246 39.79 19.68 -9.76
C ALA A 246 39.53 21.18 -9.65
N VAL A 247 38.29 21.58 -9.92
CA VAL A 247 37.72 22.88 -9.53
C VAL A 247 36.71 22.63 -8.43
N VAL A 248 36.89 23.32 -7.30
CA VAL A 248 36.00 23.26 -6.15
C VAL A 248 35.25 24.57 -6.01
N ASN A 249 33.97 24.58 -6.41
CA ASN A 249 33.09 25.72 -6.23
C ASN A 249 32.52 25.69 -4.80
N ASN A 250 33.21 26.33 -3.87
CA ASN A 250 32.85 26.38 -2.46
C ASN A 250 32.37 27.76 -1.99
N ALA A 251 32.79 28.85 -2.66
CA ALA A 251 32.34 30.19 -2.32
C ALA A 251 30.81 30.28 -2.27
N GLY A 252 30.29 30.95 -1.23
CA GLY A 252 28.87 31.11 -1.04
C GLY A 252 28.52 32.09 0.08
N VAL A 253 27.30 32.63 0.02
CA VAL A 253 26.70 33.55 0.99
C VAL A 253 25.32 33.05 1.39
N THR A 254 24.82 33.44 2.57
CA THR A 254 23.41 33.20 2.94
C THR A 254 22.44 34.01 2.10
N GLY A 255 22.84 35.21 1.65
CA GLY A 255 21.90 36.19 1.11
C GLY A 255 20.98 36.76 2.20
N GLN A 256 20.05 37.64 1.81
CA GLN A 256 19.14 38.28 2.74
C GLN A 256 18.22 37.27 3.46
N VAL A 257 18.12 37.39 4.79
CA VAL A 257 17.26 36.56 5.64
C VAL A 257 16.05 37.38 6.07
N ALA A 258 15.03 37.40 5.22
CA ALA A 258 13.74 38.04 5.51
C ALA A 258 12.65 37.44 4.61
N PRO A 259 11.35 37.70 4.89
CA PRO A 259 10.28 37.41 3.96
C PRO A 259 10.49 38.11 2.62
N LEU A 260 9.87 37.58 1.56
CA LEU A 260 10.02 38.07 0.20
C LEU A 260 9.79 39.59 0.09
N GLU A 261 8.71 40.09 0.70
CA GLU A 261 8.32 41.51 0.65
C GLU A 261 9.30 42.46 1.36
N MET A 262 10.16 41.94 2.23
CA MET A 262 11.18 42.72 2.94
C MET A 262 12.56 42.62 2.26
N CYS A 263 12.67 41.85 1.18
CA CYS A 263 13.88 41.68 0.39
C CYS A 263 13.83 42.59 -0.84
N THR A 264 14.97 43.21 -1.17
CA THR A 264 15.14 43.97 -2.42
C THR A 264 15.58 43.07 -3.57
N TYR A 265 15.29 43.50 -4.79
CA TYR A 265 15.79 42.83 -6.00
C TYR A 265 17.32 42.68 -6.00
N GLN A 266 18.04 43.69 -5.51
CA GLN A 266 19.50 43.68 -5.48
C GLN A 266 20.05 42.59 -4.54
N GLU A 267 19.44 42.39 -3.37
CA GLU A 267 19.83 41.31 -2.43
C GLU A 267 19.60 39.91 -3.02
N TRP A 268 18.54 39.74 -3.82
CA TRP A 268 18.32 38.51 -4.59
C TRP A 268 19.41 38.30 -5.65
N LEU A 269 19.69 39.35 -6.42
CA LEU A 269 20.68 39.32 -7.49
C LEU A 269 22.08 38.99 -6.95
N GLU A 270 22.49 39.61 -5.84
CA GLU A 270 23.80 39.38 -5.21
C GLU A 270 23.97 37.94 -4.71
N CYS A 271 22.93 37.38 -4.06
CA CYS A 271 22.95 35.99 -3.63
C CYS A 271 23.09 35.04 -4.84
N CYS A 272 22.30 35.25 -5.89
CA CYS A 272 22.39 34.45 -7.12
C CYS A 272 23.72 34.62 -7.86
N LYS A 273 24.29 35.83 -7.88
CA LYS A 273 25.61 36.09 -8.49
C LYS A 273 26.69 35.26 -7.83
N VAL A 274 26.72 35.21 -6.50
CA VAL A 274 27.76 34.45 -5.76
C VAL A 274 27.48 32.95 -5.76
N ASN A 275 26.26 32.53 -5.43
CA ASN A 275 25.95 31.12 -5.15
C ASN A 275 25.67 30.28 -6.39
N LEU A 276 25.32 30.90 -7.52
CA LEU A 276 24.90 30.21 -8.74
C LEU A 276 25.71 30.65 -9.95
N LEU A 277 25.64 31.93 -10.33
CA LEU A 277 26.31 32.41 -11.55
C LEU A 277 27.83 32.39 -11.43
N GLY A 278 28.38 32.63 -10.24
CA GLY A 278 29.80 32.52 -9.95
C GLY A 278 30.34 31.12 -10.21
N PRO A 279 29.80 30.05 -9.59
CA PRO A 279 30.14 28.67 -9.93
C PRO A 279 29.99 28.32 -11.41
N VAL A 280 28.97 28.83 -12.09
CA VAL A 280 28.78 28.66 -13.54
C VAL A 280 29.97 29.26 -14.30
N GLU A 281 30.30 30.52 -14.04
CA GLU A 281 31.35 31.24 -14.75
C GLU A 281 32.75 30.72 -14.43
N VAL A 282 33.05 30.45 -13.15
CA VAL A 282 34.29 29.79 -12.72
C VAL A 282 34.44 28.47 -13.45
N THR A 283 33.40 27.64 -13.46
CA THR A 283 33.48 26.36 -14.17
C THR A 283 33.73 26.57 -15.65
N ARG A 284 32.95 27.43 -16.32
CA ARG A 284 33.05 27.72 -17.76
C ARG A 284 34.46 28.14 -18.16
N VAL A 285 35.08 29.03 -17.39
CA VAL A 285 36.42 29.57 -17.62
C VAL A 285 37.50 28.48 -17.44
N PHE A 286 37.37 27.61 -16.43
CA PHE A 286 38.35 26.57 -16.13
C PHE A 286 38.13 25.23 -16.87
N LEU A 287 37.01 25.05 -17.58
CA LEU A 287 36.69 23.83 -18.33
C LEU A 287 37.80 23.36 -19.29
N PRO A 288 38.50 24.24 -20.06
CA PRO A 288 39.61 23.81 -20.91
C PRO A 288 40.70 23.05 -20.13
N LEU A 289 41.09 23.56 -18.95
CA LEU A 289 42.12 22.94 -18.10
C LEU A 289 41.63 21.61 -17.50
N LEU A 290 40.35 21.52 -17.14
CA LEU A 290 39.73 20.30 -16.63
C LEU A 290 39.65 19.20 -17.70
N ARG A 291 39.33 19.55 -18.95
CA ARG A 291 39.28 18.60 -20.06
C ARG A 291 40.64 17.99 -20.35
N GLN A 292 41.71 18.80 -20.29
CA GLN A 292 43.08 18.34 -20.49
C GLN A 292 43.49 17.26 -19.46
N SER A 293 43.07 17.41 -18.20
CA SER A 293 43.40 16.45 -17.13
C SER A 293 42.41 15.30 -16.99
N LYS A 294 41.28 15.33 -17.72
CA LYS A 294 40.08 14.52 -17.43
C LYS A 294 39.69 14.62 -15.96
N GLY A 295 39.72 15.85 -15.46
CA GLY A 295 39.59 16.20 -14.06
C GLY A 295 38.15 16.14 -13.56
N ARG A 296 37.82 17.04 -12.63
CA ARG A 296 36.50 17.06 -11.99
C ARG A 296 36.07 18.44 -11.49
N VAL A 297 34.76 18.66 -11.48
CA VAL A 297 34.12 19.79 -10.81
C VAL A 297 33.43 19.26 -9.56
N VAL A 298 33.72 19.88 -8.42
CA VAL A 298 33.10 19.56 -7.14
C VAL A 298 32.45 20.84 -6.61
N SER A 299 31.14 20.87 -6.52
CA SER A 299 30.40 22.07 -6.13
C SER A 299 29.69 21.88 -4.79
N ILE A 300 29.56 22.95 -4.02
CA ILE A 300 28.76 22.96 -2.79
C ILE A 300 27.32 23.40 -3.07
N GLY A 301 26.43 22.44 -3.02
CA GLY A 301 25.00 22.65 -2.95
C GLY A 301 24.56 22.91 -1.51
N SER A 302 23.36 22.45 -1.19
CA SER A 302 22.78 22.41 0.14
C SER A 302 21.60 21.46 0.07
N VAL A 303 21.20 20.85 1.18
CA VAL A 303 19.91 20.16 1.21
C VAL A 303 18.72 21.12 0.96
N MET A 304 18.94 22.43 1.13
CA MET A 304 18.02 23.48 0.72
C MET A 304 17.90 23.65 -0.81
N GLY A 305 18.73 22.95 -1.60
CA GLY A 305 18.55 22.81 -3.05
C GLY A 305 17.53 21.74 -3.44
N ARG A 306 17.03 20.97 -2.46
CA ARG A 306 15.98 19.96 -2.65
C ARG A 306 14.68 20.27 -1.93
N CYS A 307 14.78 20.99 -0.81
CA CYS A 307 13.65 21.39 0.01
C CYS A 307 13.80 22.87 0.35
N ALA A 308 12.89 23.72 -0.12
CA ALA A 308 12.99 25.17 0.00
C ALA A 308 12.59 25.67 1.41
N ALA A 309 13.35 25.26 2.44
CA ALA A 309 13.11 25.63 3.83
C ALA A 309 13.97 26.80 4.33
N ALA A 310 14.84 27.36 3.48
CA ALA A 310 15.66 28.54 3.75
C ALA A 310 15.09 29.80 3.06
N PRO A 311 15.57 31.01 3.43
CA PRO A 311 15.14 32.25 2.78
C PRO A 311 15.23 32.20 1.25
N GLY A 312 14.28 32.87 0.59
CA GLY A 312 14.05 32.79 -0.85
C GLY A 312 15.30 32.88 -1.73
N PRO A 313 16.16 33.91 -1.57
CA PRO A 313 17.38 34.05 -2.38
C PRO A 313 18.31 32.84 -2.28
N TYR A 314 18.50 32.31 -1.06
CA TYR A 314 19.38 31.17 -0.82
C TYR A 314 18.82 29.90 -1.47
N SER A 315 17.56 29.58 -1.17
CA SER A 315 16.87 28.40 -1.71
C SER A 315 16.88 28.42 -3.24
N ALA A 316 16.50 29.54 -3.86
CA ALA A 316 16.52 29.69 -5.32
C ALA A 316 17.92 29.44 -5.91
N SER A 317 18.96 30.02 -5.30
CA SER A 317 20.34 29.82 -5.77
C SER A 317 20.81 28.36 -5.65
N LYS A 318 20.44 27.65 -4.57
CA LYS A 318 20.85 26.27 -4.33
C LYS A 318 20.05 25.27 -5.17
N PHE A 319 18.77 25.52 -5.44
CA PHE A 319 18.01 24.77 -6.45
C PHE A 319 18.61 24.95 -7.85
N GLY A 320 19.04 26.17 -8.20
CA GLY A 320 19.75 26.42 -9.46
C GLY A 320 21.05 25.60 -9.58
N MET A 321 21.77 25.42 -8.48
CA MET A 321 23.00 24.61 -8.45
C MET A 321 22.76 23.12 -8.72
N GLU A 322 21.61 22.56 -8.31
CA GLU A 322 21.21 21.18 -8.66
C GLU A 322 21.09 21.01 -10.17
N ALA A 323 20.34 21.90 -10.82
CA ALA A 323 20.14 21.88 -12.26
C ALA A 323 21.46 22.08 -13.01
N PHE A 324 22.27 23.04 -12.58
CA PHE A 324 23.59 23.29 -13.15
C PHE A 324 24.49 22.05 -13.08
N ALA A 325 24.59 21.41 -11.92
CA ALA A 325 25.42 20.21 -11.75
C ALA A 325 24.96 19.04 -12.64
N ASP A 326 23.64 18.82 -12.76
CA ASP A 326 23.09 17.73 -13.59
C ASP A 326 23.29 17.96 -15.10
N VAL A 327 23.13 19.20 -15.57
CA VAL A 327 23.41 19.57 -16.96
C VAL A 327 24.90 19.41 -17.24
N LEU A 328 25.76 20.03 -16.43
CA LEU A 328 27.21 19.98 -16.60
C LEU A 328 27.72 18.54 -16.62
N ARG A 329 27.23 17.67 -15.73
CA ARG A 329 27.62 16.26 -15.68
C ARG A 329 27.37 15.53 -17.00
N ARG A 330 26.25 15.84 -17.68
CA ARG A 330 25.89 15.22 -18.96
C ARG A 330 26.74 15.78 -20.10
N GLU A 331 26.92 17.10 -20.14
CA GLU A 331 27.76 17.76 -21.14
C GLU A 331 29.24 17.36 -21.06
N MET A 332 29.73 17.14 -19.84
CA MET A 332 31.14 16.84 -19.58
C MET A 332 31.51 15.35 -19.68
N ALA A 333 30.51 14.47 -19.75
CA ALA A 333 30.71 13.03 -19.81
C ALA A 333 31.60 12.58 -21.00
N PRO A 334 31.44 13.09 -22.25
CA PRO A 334 32.30 12.72 -23.38
C PRO A 334 33.77 13.10 -23.19
N PHE A 335 34.05 14.14 -22.39
CA PHE A 335 35.40 14.60 -22.10
C PHE A 335 36.05 13.88 -20.92
N GLY A 336 35.32 12.96 -20.26
CA GLY A 336 35.80 12.24 -19.09
C GLY A 336 35.88 13.06 -17.81
N VAL A 337 35.42 14.32 -17.83
CA VAL A 337 35.39 15.19 -16.64
C VAL A 337 34.23 14.77 -15.75
N LYS A 338 34.52 14.56 -14.46
CA LYS A 338 33.52 14.15 -13.46
C LYS A 338 32.89 15.36 -12.78
N VAL A 339 31.62 15.27 -12.41
CA VAL A 339 30.90 16.34 -11.71
C VAL A 339 30.24 15.75 -10.47
N SER A 340 30.47 16.39 -9.33
CA SER A 340 29.90 16.01 -8.04
C SER A 340 29.33 17.22 -7.33
N LEU A 341 28.14 17.07 -6.76
CA LEU A 341 27.49 18.08 -5.93
C LEU A 341 27.43 17.58 -4.48
N LEU A 342 27.92 18.37 -3.54
CA LEU A 342 27.79 18.10 -2.12
C LEU A 342 26.53 18.79 -1.58
N GLU A 343 25.71 18.06 -0.84
CA GLU A 343 24.43 18.52 -0.30
C GLU A 343 24.47 18.42 1.23
N PRO A 344 25.19 19.34 1.90
CA PRO A 344 25.22 19.37 3.36
C PRO A 344 23.88 19.85 3.93
N GLY A 345 23.53 19.31 5.10
CA GLY A 345 22.55 19.88 6.01
C GLY A 345 23.11 21.08 6.79
N TYR A 346 22.49 21.41 7.92
CA TYR A 346 22.92 22.52 8.77
C TYR A 346 24.23 22.19 9.49
N HIS A 347 25.27 22.99 9.22
CA HIS A 347 26.59 22.88 9.85
C HIS A 347 27.05 24.23 10.37
N ARG A 348 27.58 24.26 11.59
CA ARG A 348 28.09 25.48 12.22
C ARG A 348 29.31 26.01 11.47
N THR A 349 29.08 27.01 10.65
CA THR A 349 30.11 27.77 9.93
C THR A 349 29.90 29.25 10.20
N PRO A 350 30.91 30.13 9.99
CA PRO A 350 30.74 31.57 10.15
C PRO A 350 29.59 32.16 9.32
N LEU A 351 29.24 31.50 8.21
CA LEU A 351 28.13 31.86 7.33
C LEU A 351 26.77 31.84 8.04
N LEU A 352 26.62 31.04 9.11
CA LEU A 352 25.38 30.88 9.86
C LEU A 352 25.44 31.57 11.24
N ASN A 353 26.18 32.67 11.36
CA ASN A 353 26.25 33.43 12.61
C ASN A 353 24.89 34.08 12.93
N VAL A 354 24.23 33.59 14.00
CA VAL A 354 22.90 34.03 14.43
C VAL A 354 22.78 35.55 14.58
N ASN A 355 23.79 36.21 15.15
CA ASN A 355 23.73 37.66 15.37
C ASN A 355 23.73 38.40 14.03
N VAL A 356 24.59 37.99 13.10
CA VAL A 356 24.65 38.58 11.76
C VAL A 356 23.33 38.37 11.02
N LEU A 357 22.75 37.17 11.09
CA LEU A 357 21.46 36.87 10.44
C LEU A 357 20.31 37.66 11.07
N GLY A 358 20.32 37.82 12.41
CA GLY A 358 19.35 38.64 13.14
C GLY A 358 19.45 40.12 12.75
N GLU A 359 20.66 40.68 12.67
CA GLU A 359 20.87 42.05 12.21
C GLU A 359 20.41 42.26 10.75
N MET A 360 20.65 41.28 9.87
CA MET A 360 20.14 41.33 8.49
C MET A 360 18.62 41.39 8.44
N LEU A 361 17.95 40.57 9.25
CA LEU A 361 16.50 40.56 9.40
C LEU A 361 15.99 41.90 9.95
N GLU A 362 16.60 42.42 11.01
CA GLU A 362 16.22 43.70 11.61
C GLU A 362 16.36 44.86 10.62
N ARG A 363 17.46 44.92 9.87
CA ARG A 363 17.64 45.94 8.82
C ARG A 363 16.56 45.85 7.73
N ALA A 364 16.20 44.64 7.31
CA ALA A 364 15.12 44.45 6.35
C ALA A 364 13.76 44.88 6.91
N TYR A 365 13.47 44.52 8.17
CA TYR A 365 12.26 44.97 8.85
C TYR A 365 12.21 46.49 8.96
N LEU A 366 13.29 47.17 9.36
CA LEU A 366 13.31 48.63 9.51
C LEU A 366 13.01 49.37 8.21
N ARG A 367 13.51 48.89 7.08
CA ARG A 367 13.20 49.44 5.74
C ARG A 367 11.78 49.18 5.27
N ALA A 368 11.12 48.14 5.76
CA ALA A 368 9.80 47.75 5.28
C ALA A 368 8.73 48.82 5.58
N ASP A 369 7.75 48.94 4.69
CA ASP A 369 6.62 49.85 4.85
C ASP A 369 5.76 49.46 6.06
N SER A 370 5.02 50.43 6.60
CA SER A 370 4.15 50.22 7.76
C SER A 370 3.07 49.17 7.51
N GLU A 371 2.57 49.08 6.27
CA GLU A 371 1.61 48.05 5.84
C GLU A 371 2.20 46.65 5.95
N VAL A 372 3.41 46.44 5.40
CA VAL A 372 4.13 45.17 5.47
C VAL A 372 4.44 44.83 6.93
N LYS A 373 4.96 45.78 7.72
CA LYS A 373 5.22 45.54 9.15
C LYS A 373 3.96 45.05 9.88
N LYS A 374 2.82 45.70 9.65
CA LYS A 374 1.53 45.31 10.25
C LYS A 374 1.08 43.91 9.81
N ALA A 375 1.22 43.58 8.53
CA ALA A 375 0.84 42.28 7.97
C ALA A 375 1.61 41.11 8.60
N TYR A 376 2.89 41.33 8.96
CA TYR A 376 3.75 40.31 9.55
C TYR A 376 3.72 40.29 11.10
N GLY A 377 2.82 41.04 11.74
CA GLY A 377 2.64 41.04 13.20
C GLY A 377 3.35 42.18 13.95
N GLY A 378 3.77 43.22 13.23
CA GLY A 378 4.38 44.44 13.78
C GLY A 378 5.68 44.16 14.53
N GLU A 379 5.87 44.86 15.65
CA GLU A 379 7.10 44.80 16.47
C GLU A 379 7.41 43.41 17.04
N LYS A 380 6.45 42.48 17.04
CA LYS A 380 6.69 41.09 17.45
C LYS A 380 7.41 40.26 16.37
N PHE A 381 7.47 40.74 15.13
CA PHE A 381 8.01 39.98 14.01
C PHE A 381 9.53 39.70 14.11
N PRO A 382 10.41 40.72 14.29
CA PRO A 382 11.85 40.45 14.41
C PRO A 382 12.22 39.46 15.52
N PRO A 383 11.72 39.57 16.77
CA PRO A 383 12.07 38.60 17.81
C PRO A 383 11.52 37.20 17.50
N ARG A 384 10.30 37.08 16.96
CA ARG A 384 9.69 35.79 16.54
C ARG A 384 10.58 35.07 15.53
N MET A 385 11.06 35.79 14.51
CA MET A 385 11.92 35.22 13.47
C MET A 385 13.34 34.94 13.96
N LYS A 386 13.88 35.77 14.85
CA LYS A 386 15.18 35.52 15.48
C LYS A 386 15.18 34.21 16.27
N THR A 387 14.11 33.92 17.02
CA THR A 387 13.94 32.63 17.71
C THR A 387 13.94 31.44 16.75
N ILE A 388 13.30 31.57 15.58
CA ILE A 388 13.33 30.51 14.56
C ILE A 388 14.76 30.29 14.02
N ILE A 389 15.50 31.38 13.79
CA ILE A 389 16.90 31.32 13.35
C ILE A 389 17.77 30.65 14.42
N GLU A 390 17.62 31.03 15.69
CA GLU A 390 18.32 30.45 16.84
C GLU A 390 18.07 28.95 16.95
N ALA A 391 16.80 28.53 16.95
CA ALA A 391 16.42 27.12 17.04
C ALA A 391 16.97 26.28 15.86
N ALA A 392 17.00 26.84 14.65
CA ALA A 392 17.61 26.18 13.50
C ALA A 392 19.13 26.00 13.69
N MET A 393 19.81 26.98 14.30
CA MET A 393 21.25 26.92 14.53
C MET A 393 21.65 26.05 15.72
N GLU A 394 20.82 25.96 16.75
CA GLU A 394 21.04 25.03 17.87
C GLU A 394 21.10 23.58 17.38
N ASN A 395 20.21 23.22 16.45
CA ASN A 395 20.13 21.88 15.84
C ASN A 395 21.19 21.61 14.75
N SER A 396 22.04 22.59 14.43
CA SER A 396 23.09 22.42 13.43
C SER A 396 24.28 21.59 13.92
N SER A 397 24.84 20.79 13.03
CA SER A 397 26.01 19.95 13.32
C SER A 397 27.26 20.80 13.58
N THR A 398 27.97 20.51 14.68
CA THR A 398 29.31 21.05 14.95
C THR A 398 30.40 20.33 14.15
N HIS A 399 30.09 19.17 13.56
CA HIS A 399 31.06 18.31 12.90
C HIS A 399 31.25 18.70 11.42
N VAL A 400 32.01 19.77 11.20
CA VAL A 400 32.38 20.31 9.87
C VAL A 400 33.28 19.33 9.10
N ALA A 401 34.09 18.53 9.80
CA ALA A 401 35.04 17.59 9.20
C ALA A 401 34.38 16.60 8.23
N GLY A 402 33.13 16.17 8.48
CA GLY A 402 32.41 15.27 7.59
C GLY A 402 32.17 15.85 6.18
N VAL A 403 32.00 17.17 6.06
CA VAL A 403 31.88 17.85 4.75
C VAL A 403 33.23 17.89 4.04
N VAL A 404 34.31 18.19 4.78
CA VAL A 404 35.69 18.22 4.26
C VAL A 404 36.13 16.83 3.78
N ASP A 405 35.83 15.78 4.55
CA ASP A 405 36.11 14.40 4.16
C ASP A 405 35.35 13.99 2.90
N THR A 406 34.12 14.49 2.75
CA THR A 406 33.32 14.28 1.54
C THR A 406 33.91 14.99 0.32
N TYR A 407 34.42 16.21 0.48
CA TYR A 407 35.17 16.89 -0.58
C TYR A 407 36.40 16.09 -0.98
N VAL A 408 37.20 15.63 -0.01
CA VAL A 408 38.37 14.79 -0.26
C VAL A 408 37.96 13.52 -0.98
N GLU A 409 36.87 12.86 -0.58
CA GLU A 409 36.34 11.69 -1.28
C GLU A 409 35.95 11.98 -2.73
N ALA A 410 35.23 13.08 -2.98
CA ALA A 410 34.84 13.49 -4.34
C ALA A 410 36.09 13.80 -5.21
N ILE A 411 37.13 14.39 -4.62
CA ILE A 411 38.38 14.74 -5.30
C ILE A 411 39.25 13.49 -5.58
N THR A 412 39.23 12.51 -4.67
CA THR A 412 40.14 11.37 -4.71
C THR A 412 39.53 10.09 -5.28
N SER A 413 38.20 9.92 -5.29
CA SER A 413 37.57 8.69 -5.78
C SER A 413 37.82 8.49 -7.29
N LYS A 414 38.14 7.26 -7.71
CA LYS A 414 38.19 6.91 -9.14
C LYS A 414 36.80 6.96 -9.78
N PHE A 415 35.78 6.59 -9.02
CA PHE A 415 34.39 6.64 -9.41
C PHE A 415 33.66 7.53 -8.40
N PRO A 416 33.68 8.86 -8.53
CA PRO A 416 32.96 9.73 -7.61
C PRO A 416 31.44 9.63 -7.83
N ARG A 417 30.65 9.90 -6.77
CA ARG A 417 29.20 9.98 -6.87
C ARG A 417 28.79 11.31 -7.55
N PRO A 418 27.69 11.34 -8.30
CA PRO A 418 27.12 12.61 -8.76
C PRO A 418 26.69 13.51 -7.60
N ARG A 419 26.23 12.91 -6.49
CA ARG A 419 25.73 13.62 -5.32
C ARG A 419 26.23 13.00 -4.01
N TYR A 420 26.58 13.85 -3.07
CA TYR A 420 27.02 13.47 -1.73
C TYR A 420 26.19 14.21 -0.66
N VAL A 421 25.29 13.49 0.00
CA VAL A 421 24.48 14.03 1.09
C VAL A 421 25.26 13.92 2.41
N VAL A 422 25.43 15.04 3.12
CA VAL A 422 26.23 15.11 4.35
C VAL A 422 25.41 15.68 5.50
N GLY A 423 25.45 15.02 6.66
CA GLY A 423 24.61 15.36 7.82
C GLY A 423 23.48 14.34 8.03
N TRP A 424 23.09 14.14 9.29
CA TRP A 424 21.98 13.24 9.65
C TRP A 424 20.64 13.85 9.26
N ASP A 425 20.51 15.17 9.44
CA ASP A 425 19.37 15.99 9.05
C ASP A 425 19.16 15.92 7.53
N ALA A 426 20.22 16.07 6.74
CA ALA A 426 20.10 15.96 5.29
C ALA A 426 19.66 14.55 4.87
N LYS A 427 20.25 13.50 5.46
CA LYS A 427 19.99 12.09 5.08
C LYS A 427 18.63 11.56 5.53
N LEU A 428 18.19 11.91 6.73
CA LEU A 428 17.02 11.32 7.38
C LEU A 428 15.79 12.24 7.40
N LEU A 429 15.98 13.55 7.23
CA LEU A 429 14.91 14.54 7.29
C LEU A 429 14.65 15.15 5.91
N PHE A 430 15.55 16.01 5.43
CA PHE A 430 15.28 16.87 4.28
C PHE A 430 15.27 16.15 2.93
N VAL A 431 16.15 15.17 2.71
CA VAL A 431 16.11 14.37 1.46
C VAL A 431 14.83 13.55 1.37
N PRO A 432 14.43 12.75 2.39
CA PRO A 432 13.14 12.08 2.37
C PRO A 432 11.96 13.05 2.18
N PHE A 433 11.98 14.20 2.85
CA PHE A 433 10.93 15.21 2.70
C PHE A 433 10.83 15.79 1.28
N SER A 434 11.93 15.90 0.55
CA SER A 434 11.91 16.36 -0.86
C SER A 434 11.17 15.41 -1.81
N PHE A 435 10.84 14.19 -1.38
CA PHE A 435 10.04 13.24 -2.16
C PHE A 435 8.57 13.15 -1.72
N LEU A 436 8.19 13.82 -0.63
CA LEU A 436 6.81 13.85 -0.18
C LEU A 436 5.98 14.84 -1.01
N PRO A 437 4.65 14.65 -1.09
CA PRO A 437 3.76 15.66 -1.63
C PRO A 437 3.96 17.01 -0.94
N GLU A 438 3.87 18.09 -1.70
CA GLU A 438 4.20 19.45 -1.25
C GLU A 438 3.40 19.84 0.00
N TRP A 439 2.11 19.49 0.05
CA TRP A 439 1.24 19.78 1.19
C TRP A 439 1.72 19.15 2.51
N VAL A 440 2.40 18.00 2.45
CA VAL A 440 2.95 17.33 3.64
C VAL A 440 4.16 18.10 4.14
N GLY A 441 5.03 18.54 3.23
CA GLY A 441 6.20 19.36 3.53
C GLY A 441 5.80 20.71 4.12
N ASP A 442 4.84 21.39 3.48
CA ASP A 442 4.31 22.69 3.93
C ASP A 442 3.68 22.58 5.31
N TRP A 443 2.88 21.53 5.54
CA TRP A 443 2.29 21.25 6.84
C TRP A 443 3.36 21.02 7.92
N PHE A 444 4.37 20.19 7.63
CA PHE A 444 5.45 19.89 8.57
C PHE A 444 6.26 21.15 8.91
N GLN A 445 6.62 21.94 7.91
CA GLN A 445 7.37 23.18 8.11
C GLN A 445 6.58 24.21 8.92
N SER A 446 5.28 24.37 8.62
CA SER A 446 4.39 25.23 9.39
C SER A 446 4.25 24.75 10.84
N TRP A 447 4.06 23.44 11.04
CA TRP A 447 3.95 22.83 12.36
C TRP A 447 5.23 23.01 13.17
N ALA A 448 6.40 22.78 12.58
CA ALA A 448 7.70 22.93 13.24
C ALA A 448 7.93 24.38 13.68
N GLN A 449 7.69 25.35 12.80
CA GLN A 449 7.78 26.77 13.13
C GLN A 449 6.82 27.15 14.26
N LYS A 450 5.55 26.74 14.18
CA LYS A 450 4.57 27.02 15.25
C LYS A 450 4.96 26.41 16.59
N SER A 451 5.53 25.20 16.58
CA SER A 451 5.95 24.50 17.80
C SER A 451 7.09 25.25 18.49
N ILE A 452 8.14 25.63 17.73
CA ILE A 452 9.26 26.45 18.24
C ILE A 452 8.74 27.74 18.87
N LEU A 453 7.80 28.40 18.20
CA LEU A 453 7.25 29.66 18.67
C LEU A 453 6.42 29.53 19.95
N ARG A 454 5.60 28.48 20.07
CA ARG A 454 4.83 28.19 21.29
C ARG A 454 5.74 27.91 22.48
N GLU A 455 6.80 27.12 22.28
CA GLU A 455 7.79 26.82 23.32
C GLU A 455 8.52 28.07 23.82
N ASN A 456 8.64 29.09 22.98
CA ASN A 456 9.30 30.36 23.29
C ASN A 456 8.32 31.51 23.60
N GLY A 457 7.06 31.19 23.94
CA GLY A 457 6.09 32.17 24.44
C GLY A 457 5.48 33.11 23.40
N PHE A 458 5.54 32.76 22.12
CA PHE A 458 4.86 33.49 21.06
C PHE A 458 3.49 32.83 20.74
N ASP A 459 2.46 33.66 20.54
CA ASP A 459 1.19 33.21 19.96
C ASP A 459 1.41 32.79 18.50
N ALA A 460 1.38 31.47 18.27
CA ALA A 460 1.87 30.84 17.04
C ALA A 460 0.86 30.79 15.89
#